data_AF-K8PWX0-F1
#
_entry.id   AF-K8PWX0-F1
#
_cell.length_a   1.000
_cell.length_b   1.000
_cell.length_c   1.000
_cell.angle_alpha   90.00
_cell.angle_beta   90.00
_cell.angle_gamma   90.00
#
_symmetry.space_group_name_H-M   'P 1'
#
loop_
_entity.id
_entity.type
_entity.pdbx_description
1 polymer ?
#
loop_
_entity_poly.entity_id
_entity_poly.type
_entity_poly.pdbx_seq_one_letter_code
_entity_poly.pdbx_strand_id
1 'polypeptide(L)'
;MLRWVLDLSKTRRARKAACAVISPMVAKSRHRLGAIPDAAWESPYLIGFIVMLTTIIAKMETGNIEGQALCLVQTRAWEDITGISYRLIGEDILLLNASHNRDFENGCHNAAGFASLLMDGSAFGWRQRQFDLGINAAISWSERDDLSSLWERLFDAHVFDHSDAVTAGTPE
;
A
#
# COMPACT_ATOMS: atom_id res chain seq x y z
N MET A 1 -16.23 25.97 -8.21
CA MET A 1 -15.34 25.91 -7.02
C MET A 1 -15.67 24.75 -6.08
N LEU A 2 -16.93 24.56 -5.65
CA LEU A 2 -17.33 23.48 -4.74
C LEU A 2 -16.90 22.07 -5.18
N ARG A 3 -17.05 21.71 -6.45
CA ARG A 3 -16.65 20.39 -6.98
C ARG A 3 -15.14 20.12 -6.83
N TRP A 4 -14.30 21.11 -7.12
CA TRP A 4 -12.84 21.04 -6.91
C TRP A 4 -12.47 20.90 -5.44
N VAL A 5 -13.13 21.63 -4.54
CA VAL A 5 -12.90 21.53 -3.10
C VAL A 5 -13.31 20.15 -2.57
N LEU A 6 -14.43 19.60 -3.06
CA LEU A 6 -14.89 18.26 -2.72
C LEU A 6 -13.92 17.18 -3.21
N ASP A 7 -13.41 17.32 -4.44
CA ASP A 7 -12.44 16.39 -5.02
C ASP A 7 -11.11 16.44 -4.26
N LEU A 8 -10.61 17.62 -3.90
CA LEU A 8 -9.42 17.76 -3.05
C LEU A 8 -9.63 17.16 -1.65
N SER A 9 -10.81 17.35 -1.07
CA SER A 9 -11.19 16.74 0.22
C SER A 9 -11.19 15.21 0.14
N LYS A 10 -11.78 14.65 -0.92
CA LYS A 10 -11.81 13.20 -1.17
C LYS A 10 -10.41 12.65 -1.35
N THR A 11 -9.58 13.26 -2.19
CA THR A 11 -8.16 12.87 -2.38
C THR A 11 -7.42 12.90 -1.04
N ARG A 12 -7.61 13.94 -0.23
CA ARG A 12 -6.95 14.05 1.09
C ARG A 12 -7.41 12.95 2.04
N ARG A 13 -8.71 12.64 2.08
CA ARG A 13 -9.28 11.56 2.90
C ARG A 13 -8.79 10.19 2.46
N ALA A 14 -8.88 9.89 1.16
CA ALA A 14 -8.41 8.64 0.57
C ALA A 14 -6.92 8.40 0.89
N ARG A 15 -6.06 9.41 0.68
CA ARG A 15 -4.64 9.34 1.03
C ARG A 15 -4.43 9.05 2.51
N LYS A 16 -5.11 9.79 3.39
CA LYS A 16 -5.00 9.59 4.84
C LYS A 16 -5.43 8.18 5.26
N ALA A 17 -6.51 7.66 4.68
CA ALA A 17 -6.97 6.30 4.94
C ALA A 17 -5.93 5.26 4.51
N ALA A 18 -5.40 5.38 3.28
CA ALA A 18 -4.34 4.50 2.79
C ALA A 18 -3.10 4.52 3.70
N CYS A 19 -2.63 5.70 4.08
CA CYS A 19 -1.47 5.85 4.95
C CYS A 19 -1.71 5.28 6.36
N ALA A 20 -2.91 5.51 6.93
CA ALA A 20 -3.25 5.01 8.26
C ALA A 20 -3.27 3.47 8.33
N VAL A 21 -3.53 2.81 7.21
CA VAL A 21 -3.57 1.34 7.12
C VAL A 21 -2.19 0.78 6.78
N ILE A 22 -1.53 1.31 5.75
CA ILE A 22 -0.32 0.71 5.18
C ILE A 22 0.94 1.08 5.98
N SER A 23 1.07 2.35 6.40
CA SER A 23 2.31 2.82 7.05
C SER A 23 2.68 2.04 8.32
N PRO A 24 1.74 1.68 9.22
CA PRO A 24 2.05 0.86 10.38
C PRO A 24 2.59 -0.54 10.02
N MET A 25 2.12 -1.12 8.92
CA MET A 25 2.57 -2.44 8.46
C MET A 25 3.99 -2.37 7.92
N VAL A 26 4.26 -1.36 7.07
CA VAL A 26 5.61 -1.09 6.56
C VAL A 26 6.58 -0.72 7.69
N ALA A 27 6.14 0.05 8.69
CA ALA A 27 6.96 0.38 9.86
C ALA A 27 7.34 -0.87 10.67
N LYS A 28 6.41 -1.82 10.83
CA LYS A 28 6.72 -3.13 11.44
C LYS A 28 7.71 -3.93 10.60
N SER A 29 7.57 -3.95 9.27
CA SER A 29 8.54 -4.59 8.37
C SER A 29 9.92 -3.97 8.50
N ARG A 30 10.03 -2.63 8.51
CA ARG A 30 11.31 -1.92 8.75
C ARG A 30 11.95 -2.33 10.08
N HIS A 31 11.15 -2.46 11.14
CA HIS A 31 11.63 -2.90 12.44
C HIS A 31 12.10 -4.36 12.43
N ARG A 32 11.38 -5.26 11.75
CA ARG A 32 11.77 -6.69 11.66
C ARG A 32 13.01 -6.91 10.80
N LEU A 33 13.13 -6.18 9.68
CA LEU A 33 14.18 -6.35 8.68
C LEU A 33 15.40 -5.44 8.90
N GLY A 34 15.37 -4.55 9.90
CA GLY A 34 16.44 -3.59 10.21
C GLY A 34 16.45 -2.34 9.31
N ALA A 35 16.10 -2.49 8.03
CA ALA A 35 15.75 -1.43 7.09
C ALA A 35 15.08 -2.03 5.84
N ILE A 36 14.46 -1.20 5.00
CA ILE A 36 14.04 -1.61 3.65
C ILE A 36 14.89 -0.80 2.68
N PRO A 37 15.76 -1.43 1.87
CA PRO A 37 16.63 -0.71 0.95
C PRO A 37 15.82 -0.03 -0.15
N ASP A 38 16.29 1.12 -0.66
CA ASP A 38 15.61 1.87 -1.72
C ASP A 38 15.39 0.99 -2.98
N ALA A 39 16.35 0.13 -3.32
CA ALA A 39 16.23 -0.82 -4.43
C ALA A 39 15.05 -1.80 -4.31
N ALA A 40 14.63 -2.16 -3.08
CA ALA A 40 13.43 -2.98 -2.90
C ALA A 40 12.18 -2.20 -3.31
N TRP A 41 12.12 -0.90 -3.01
CA TRP A 41 10.99 -0.06 -3.40
C TRP A 41 10.89 0.16 -4.91
N GLU A 42 11.98 0.00 -5.65
CA GLU A 42 12.01 0.04 -7.11
C GLU A 42 11.54 -1.28 -7.76
N SER A 43 11.33 -2.34 -6.97
CA SER A 43 10.82 -3.62 -7.45
C SER A 43 9.42 -3.46 -8.06
N PRO A 44 9.18 -3.90 -9.32
CA PRO A 44 7.85 -3.85 -9.93
C PRO A 44 6.78 -4.52 -9.08
N TYR A 45 7.12 -5.60 -8.38
CA TYR A 45 6.22 -6.29 -7.47
C TYR A 45 5.77 -5.39 -6.32
N LEU A 46 6.71 -4.75 -5.60
CA LEU A 46 6.39 -3.91 -4.45
C LEU A 46 5.66 -2.64 -4.87
N ILE A 47 6.00 -2.09 -6.04
CA ILE A 47 5.24 -1.00 -6.67
C ILE A 47 3.79 -1.42 -6.88
N GLY A 48 3.55 -2.53 -7.58
CA GLY A 48 2.20 -3.04 -7.84
C GLY A 48 1.42 -3.33 -6.56
N PHE A 49 2.07 -3.95 -5.58
CA PHE A 49 1.45 -4.33 -4.32
C PHE A 49 0.95 -3.11 -3.53
N ILE A 50 1.80 -2.13 -3.26
CA ILE A 50 1.42 -0.95 -2.47
C ILE A 50 0.43 -0.05 -3.21
N VAL A 51 0.60 0.11 -4.53
CA VAL A 51 -0.28 0.93 -5.36
C VAL A 51 -1.68 0.32 -5.44
N MET A 52 -1.79 -1.00 -5.57
CA MET A 52 -3.09 -1.68 -5.56
C MET A 52 -3.76 -1.60 -4.19
N LEU A 53 -3.04 -1.83 -3.09
CA LEU A 53 -3.59 -1.65 -1.73
C LEU A 53 -4.10 -0.22 -1.52
N THR A 54 -3.31 0.77 -1.92
CA THR A 54 -3.69 2.18 -1.87
C THR A 54 -4.97 2.44 -2.66
N THR A 55 -5.08 1.84 -3.85
CA THR A 55 -6.26 1.97 -4.72
C THR A 55 -7.50 1.39 -4.09
N ILE A 56 -7.41 0.18 -3.52
CA ILE A 56 -8.54 -0.49 -2.88
C ILE A 56 -9.02 0.31 -1.67
N ILE A 57 -8.10 0.72 -0.78
CA ILE A 57 -8.44 1.51 0.41
C ILE A 57 -9.04 2.87 0.03
N ALA A 58 -8.49 3.53 -1.00
CA ALA A 58 -9.03 4.79 -1.49
C ALA A 58 -10.46 4.66 -2.02
N LYS A 59 -10.73 3.60 -2.80
CA LYS A 59 -12.07 3.30 -3.32
C LYS A 59 -13.04 2.92 -2.21
N MET A 60 -12.59 2.19 -1.19
CA MET A 60 -13.42 1.89 -0.01
C MET A 60 -13.81 3.16 0.76
N GLU A 61 -12.86 4.07 0.98
CA GLU A 61 -13.07 5.28 1.80
C GLU A 61 -13.95 6.32 1.08
N THR A 62 -13.87 6.41 -0.24
CA THR A 62 -14.50 7.50 -1.02
C THR A 62 -15.56 7.04 -2.02
N GLY A 63 -15.72 5.73 -2.21
CA GLY A 63 -16.65 5.10 -3.16
C GLY A 63 -16.16 5.19 -4.59
N ASN A 64 -16.16 6.39 -5.17
CA ASN A 64 -15.76 6.63 -6.55
C ASN A 64 -14.59 7.64 -6.61
N ILE A 65 -13.39 7.12 -6.88
CA ILE A 65 -12.17 7.89 -7.13
C ILE A 65 -11.41 7.24 -8.30
N GLU A 66 -11.16 8.04 -9.34
CA GLU A 66 -10.59 7.57 -10.61
C GLU A 66 -9.72 8.65 -11.26
N GLY A 67 -9.02 8.28 -12.32
CA GLY A 67 -8.22 9.18 -13.14
C GLY A 67 -7.16 9.95 -12.34
N GLN A 68 -7.07 11.26 -12.57
CA GLN A 68 -6.08 12.12 -11.93
C GLN A 68 -6.18 12.17 -10.41
N ALA A 69 -7.39 12.06 -9.84
CA ALA A 69 -7.57 12.06 -8.39
C ALA A 69 -6.97 10.80 -7.76
N LEU A 70 -7.18 9.64 -8.38
CA LEU A 70 -6.60 8.37 -7.92
C LEU A 70 -5.07 8.37 -8.08
N CYS A 71 -4.55 8.83 -9.22
CA CYS A 71 -3.12 8.98 -9.44
C CYS A 71 -2.48 9.84 -8.35
N LEU A 72 -3.09 10.99 -8.01
CA LEU A 72 -2.59 11.86 -6.95
C LEU A 72 -2.60 11.19 -5.57
N VAL A 73 -3.58 10.34 -5.28
CA VAL A 73 -3.62 9.55 -4.04
C VAL A 73 -2.48 8.54 -4.02
N GLN A 74 -2.30 7.77 -5.10
CA GLN A 74 -1.25 6.76 -5.21
C GLN A 74 0.15 7.37 -5.04
N THR A 75 0.46 8.41 -5.82
CA THR A 75 1.76 9.07 -5.80
C THR A 75 2.11 9.69 -4.45
N ARG A 76 1.13 10.34 -3.79
CA ARG A 76 1.38 10.96 -2.47
C ARG A 76 1.39 9.95 -1.33
N ALA A 77 0.54 8.93 -1.38
CA ALA A 77 0.57 7.86 -0.38
C ALA A 77 1.88 7.08 -0.48
N TRP A 78 2.38 6.84 -1.70
CA TRP A 78 3.68 6.23 -1.91
C TRP A 78 4.80 7.00 -1.20
N GLU A 79 4.89 8.31 -1.42
CA GLU A 79 5.87 9.16 -0.74
C GLU A 79 5.72 9.12 0.79
N ASP A 80 4.49 9.25 1.29
CA ASP A 80 4.21 9.21 2.72
C ASP A 80 4.58 7.84 3.36
N ILE A 81 4.44 6.73 2.62
CA ILE A 81 4.70 5.36 3.10
C ILE A 81 6.19 5.01 3.02
N THR A 82 6.81 5.29 1.86
CA THR A 82 8.18 4.87 1.55
C THR A 82 9.23 5.86 2.02
N GLY A 83 8.90 7.16 2.03
CA GLY A 83 9.85 8.25 2.23
C GLY A 83 10.62 8.62 0.96
N ILE A 84 10.34 7.96 -0.17
CA ILE A 84 11.02 8.18 -1.46
C ILE A 84 10.27 9.24 -2.27
N SER A 85 11.01 10.22 -2.77
CA SER A 85 10.46 11.37 -3.50
C SER A 85 9.77 10.96 -4.80
N TYR A 86 8.59 11.55 -4.99
CA TYR A 86 7.50 11.09 -5.85
C TYR A 86 7.61 11.42 -7.35
N ARG A 87 8.75 11.92 -7.83
CA ARG A 87 8.78 12.56 -9.15
C ARG A 87 8.60 11.61 -10.34
N LEU A 88 8.73 10.29 -10.15
CA LEU A 88 8.68 9.31 -11.25
C LEU A 88 7.71 8.13 -11.03
N ILE A 89 7.25 7.87 -9.81
CA ILE A 89 6.43 6.67 -9.53
C ILE A 89 5.13 6.62 -10.35
N GLY A 90 4.53 7.76 -10.66
CA GLY A 90 3.34 7.82 -11.51
C GLY A 90 3.62 7.39 -12.95
N GLU A 91 4.80 7.72 -13.48
CA GLU A 91 5.24 7.29 -14.82
C GLU A 91 5.60 5.80 -14.80
N ASP A 92 6.28 5.34 -13.75
CA ASP A 92 6.65 3.93 -13.57
C ASP A 92 5.40 3.04 -13.52
N ILE A 93 4.37 3.43 -12.75
CA ILE A 93 3.11 2.69 -12.69
C ILE A 93 2.47 2.59 -14.08
N LEU A 94 2.46 3.69 -14.85
CA LEU A 94 1.89 3.71 -16.20
C LEU A 94 2.70 2.83 -17.16
N LEU A 95 4.03 2.89 -17.11
CA LEU A 95 4.92 2.07 -17.93
C LEU A 95 4.81 0.58 -17.59
N LEU A 96 4.81 0.23 -16.30
CA LEU A 96 4.66 -1.15 -15.82
C LEU A 96 3.32 -1.74 -16.23
N ASN A 97 2.24 -0.95 -16.13
CA ASN A 97 0.92 -1.37 -16.56
C ASN A 97 0.81 -1.49 -18.09
N ALA A 98 1.36 -0.54 -18.85
CA ALA A 98 1.34 -0.56 -20.32
C ALA A 98 2.20 -1.70 -20.90
N SER A 99 3.27 -2.08 -20.21
CA SER A 99 4.15 -3.19 -20.61
C SER A 99 3.66 -4.57 -20.15
N HIS A 100 2.53 -4.64 -19.42
CA HIS A 100 2.05 -5.88 -18.81
C HIS A 100 3.15 -6.59 -18.02
N ASN A 101 3.89 -5.82 -17.21
CA ASN A 101 4.98 -6.36 -16.41
C ASN A 101 4.42 -7.40 -15.42
N ARG A 102 4.91 -8.64 -15.53
CA ARG A 102 4.38 -9.78 -14.77
C ARG A 102 4.53 -9.62 -13.27
N ASP A 103 5.65 -9.07 -12.81
CA ASP A 103 5.92 -8.90 -11.39
C ASP A 103 5.02 -7.82 -10.80
N PHE A 104 4.80 -6.73 -11.54
CA PHE A 104 3.83 -5.69 -11.19
C PHE A 104 2.40 -6.23 -11.12
N GLU A 105 1.95 -7.00 -12.13
CA GLU A 105 0.62 -7.61 -12.14
C GLU A 105 0.46 -8.61 -10.98
N ASN A 106 1.49 -9.40 -10.67
CA ASN A 106 1.50 -10.32 -9.54
C ASN A 106 1.45 -9.58 -8.19
N GLY A 107 2.18 -8.46 -8.06
CA GLY A 107 2.10 -7.58 -6.91
C GLY A 107 0.68 -7.04 -6.72
N CYS A 108 0.06 -6.56 -7.80
CA CYS A 108 -1.33 -6.10 -7.80
C CYS A 108 -2.31 -7.22 -7.40
N HIS A 109 -2.15 -8.42 -7.97
CA HIS A 109 -3.02 -9.56 -7.67
C HIS A 109 -2.94 -9.98 -6.21
N ASN A 110 -1.72 -10.10 -5.66
CA ASN A 110 -1.51 -10.46 -4.27
C ASN A 110 -2.03 -9.39 -3.31
N ALA A 111 -1.88 -8.10 -3.67
CA ALA A 111 -2.49 -7.02 -2.91
C ALA A 111 -4.02 -7.09 -2.90
N ALA A 112 -4.65 -7.46 -4.01
CA ALA A 112 -6.10 -7.64 -4.06
C ALA A 112 -6.56 -8.80 -3.15
N GLY A 113 -5.85 -9.93 -3.16
CA GLY A 113 -6.12 -11.06 -2.25
C GLY A 113 -5.85 -10.72 -0.78
N PHE A 114 -4.80 -9.95 -0.49
CA PHE A 114 -4.55 -9.43 0.85
C PHE A 114 -5.68 -8.50 1.30
N ALA A 115 -6.11 -7.58 0.42
CA ALA A 115 -7.16 -6.63 0.73
C ALA A 115 -8.52 -7.31 0.95
N SER A 116 -8.85 -8.39 0.25
CA SER A 116 -10.10 -9.12 0.53
C SER A 116 -10.12 -9.70 1.93
N LEU A 117 -9.00 -10.25 2.41
CA LEU A 117 -8.88 -10.75 3.79
C LEU A 117 -8.88 -9.61 4.81
N LEU A 118 -8.19 -8.52 4.49
CA LEU A 118 -8.23 -7.29 5.30
C LEU A 118 -9.65 -6.75 5.42
N MET A 119 -10.48 -6.93 4.39
CA MET A 119 -11.89 -6.51 4.31
C MET A 119 -12.86 -7.50 4.96
N ASP A 120 -12.60 -8.80 4.91
CA ASP A 120 -13.44 -9.83 5.51
C ASP A 120 -13.35 -9.84 7.05
N GLY A 121 -12.16 -9.66 7.63
CA GLY A 121 -11.98 -9.42 9.08
C GLY A 121 -12.50 -8.05 9.57
N SER A 122 -13.16 -7.33 8.68
CA SER A 122 -13.36 -5.88 8.69
C SER A 122 -14.81 -5.51 8.37
N ALA A 123 -15.54 -6.40 7.70
CA ALA A 123 -16.94 -6.23 7.38
C ALA A 123 -17.81 -5.98 8.63
N PHE A 124 -17.33 -6.39 9.82
CA PHE A 124 -17.94 -6.04 11.12
C PHE A 124 -17.43 -4.75 11.78
N GLY A 125 -16.30 -4.17 11.34
CA GLY A 125 -15.60 -3.08 12.06
C GLY A 125 -15.42 -1.76 11.30
N TRP A 126 -15.41 -1.75 9.97
CA TRP A 126 -15.00 -0.55 9.21
C TRP A 126 -16.15 0.45 9.00
N ARG A 127 -17.41 0.00 8.94
CA ARG A 127 -18.57 0.91 8.95
C ARG A 127 -18.77 1.64 10.29
N GLN A 128 -18.34 1.05 11.40
CA GLN A 128 -18.54 1.63 12.74
C GLN A 128 -17.46 2.65 13.12
N ARG A 129 -16.23 2.51 12.60
CA ARG A 129 -15.06 3.30 13.02
C ARG A 129 -14.98 4.72 12.46
N GLN A 130 -15.80 5.10 11.50
CA GLN A 130 -15.69 6.44 10.90
C GLN A 130 -16.22 7.56 11.81
N PHE A 131 -16.83 7.23 12.96
CA PHE A 131 -17.36 8.21 13.92
C PHE A 131 -16.68 8.29 15.29
N ASP A 132 -15.85 7.32 15.69
CA ASP A 132 -15.19 7.38 17.00
C ASP A 132 -13.68 7.60 16.89
N LEU A 133 -13.30 8.86 17.11
CA LEU A 133 -11.99 9.25 17.60
C LEU A 133 -11.75 8.58 18.96
N GLY A 134 -11.20 7.38 18.95
CA GLY A 134 -10.90 6.66 20.18
C GLY A 134 -10.23 5.34 19.88
N ILE A 135 -8.94 5.27 20.21
CA ILE A 135 -8.14 4.04 20.21
C ILE A 135 -8.94 2.94 20.91
N ASN A 136 -9.40 1.95 20.15
CA ASN A 136 -9.71 0.56 20.52
C ASN A 136 -10.92 0.08 19.76
N ALA A 137 -10.67 -0.67 18.69
CA ALA A 137 -11.65 -1.67 18.28
C ALA A 137 -10.91 -2.99 18.12
N ALA A 138 -11.35 -3.95 18.93
CA ALA A 138 -10.88 -5.31 18.96
C ALA A 138 -11.09 -5.93 17.57
N ILE A 139 -10.00 -6.01 16.80
CA ILE A 139 -9.85 -7.01 15.75
C ILE A 139 -9.41 -8.26 16.51
N SER A 140 -10.05 -9.41 16.25
CA SER A 140 -9.67 -10.66 16.91
C SER A 140 -8.16 -10.86 16.77
N TRP A 141 -7.48 -11.19 17.88
CA TRP A 141 -6.03 -11.39 17.88
C TRP A 141 -5.61 -12.48 16.89
N SER A 142 -6.46 -13.49 16.67
CA SER A 142 -6.24 -14.55 15.66
C SER A 142 -6.22 -14.02 14.22
N GLU A 143 -7.15 -13.14 13.86
CA GLU A 143 -7.21 -12.54 12.51
C GLU A 143 -6.04 -11.58 12.25
N ARG A 144 -5.53 -10.92 13.31
CA ARG A 144 -4.33 -10.09 13.20
C ARG A 144 -3.07 -10.91 12.96
N ASP A 145 -2.95 -12.08 13.57
CA ASP A 145 -1.79 -12.95 13.41
C ASP A 145 -1.78 -13.56 11.99
N ASP A 146 -2.94 -13.93 11.45
CA ASP A 146 -3.08 -14.39 10.06
C ASP A 146 -2.73 -13.31 9.04
N LEU A 147 -3.23 -12.08 9.23
CA LEU A 147 -2.91 -10.94 8.36
C LEU A 147 -1.44 -10.53 8.47
N SER A 148 -0.85 -10.61 9.66
CA SER A 148 0.58 -10.29 9.87
C SER A 148 1.46 -11.33 9.19
N SER A 149 1.13 -12.62 9.32
CA SER A 149 1.84 -13.71 8.65
C SER A 149 1.72 -13.63 7.14
N LEU A 150 0.53 -13.28 6.63
CA LEU A 150 0.32 -13.10 5.20
C LEU A 150 1.07 -11.88 4.66
N TRP A 151 1.09 -10.77 5.42
CA TRP A 151 1.90 -9.61 5.06
C TRP A 151 3.39 -9.97 5.02
N GLU A 152 3.91 -10.70 5.99
CA GLU A 152 5.31 -11.15 5.99
C GLU A 152 5.63 -12.00 4.76
N ARG A 153 4.71 -12.90 4.37
CA ARG A 153 4.89 -13.73 3.17
C ARG A 153 4.80 -12.94 1.86
N LEU A 154 3.89 -11.97 1.76
CA LEU A 154 3.65 -11.22 0.52
C LEU A 154 4.60 -10.04 0.38
N PHE A 155 4.89 -9.34 1.46
CA PHE A 155 5.70 -8.12 1.47
C PHE A 155 7.14 -8.38 1.92
N ASP A 156 7.34 -8.89 3.14
CA ASP A 156 8.70 -9.02 3.71
C ASP A 156 9.57 -10.00 2.91
N ALA A 157 9.01 -11.10 2.42
CA ALA A 157 9.74 -12.06 1.59
C ALA A 157 10.30 -11.42 0.29
N HIS A 158 9.52 -10.54 -0.36
CA HIS A 158 9.98 -9.85 -1.56
C HIS A 158 10.97 -8.73 -1.24
N VAL A 159 10.87 -8.08 -0.08
CA VAL A 159 11.91 -7.15 0.40
C VAL A 159 13.24 -7.87 0.63
N PHE A 160 13.20 -9.07 1.21
CA PHE A 160 14.39 -9.85 1.53
C PHE A 160 15.13 -10.32 0.27
N ASP A 161 14.41 -10.82 -0.73
CA ASP A 161 14.99 -11.27 -2.01
C ASP A 161 15.80 -10.17 -2.72
N HIS A 162 15.34 -8.92 -2.63
CA HIS A 162 16.05 -7.76 -3.19
C HIS A 162 17.21 -7.29 -2.30
N SER A 163 17.16 -7.58 -1.00
CA SER A 163 18.25 -7.26 -0.07
C SER A 163 19.44 -8.20 -0.30
N ASP A 164 19.19 -9.49 -0.52
CA ASP A 164 20.23 -10.48 -0.82
C ASP A 164 20.90 -10.22 -2.19
N ALA A 165 20.11 -9.87 -3.21
CA ALA A 165 20.64 -9.54 -4.54
C ALA A 165 21.61 -8.35 -4.53
N VAL A 166 21.38 -7.34 -3.68
CA VAL A 166 22.29 -6.20 -3.52
C VAL A 166 23.60 -6.62 -2.85
N THR A 167 23.55 -7.52 -1.85
CA THR A 167 24.76 -8.02 -1.18
C THR A 167 25.59 -8.98 -2.02
N ALA A 168 24.96 -9.72 -2.96
CA ALA A 168 25.66 -10.61 -3.88
C ALA A 168 26.33 -9.88 -5.07
N GLY A 169 26.01 -8.60 -5.28
CA GLY A 169 26.38 -7.81 -6.45
C GLY A 169 27.65 -6.96 -6.35
N THR A 170 28.44 -7.04 -5.26
CA THR A 170 29.74 -6.35 -5.15
C THR A 170 30.90 -7.30 -5.49
N PRO A 171 31.41 -7.33 -6.73
CA PRO A 171 32.75 -7.81 -7.00
C PRO A 171 33.76 -6.71 -6.59
N GLU A 172 34.85 -7.13 -5.93
CA GLU A 172 36.08 -6.34 -5.75
C GLU A 172 36.69 -5.92 -7.11
#